data_AF-A0A8K9WV64-F1
#
_entry.id   AF-A0A8K9WV64-F1
#
_cell.length_a   1.000
_cell.length_b   1.000
_cell.length_c   1.000
_cell.angle_alpha   90.00
_cell.angle_beta   90.00
_cell.angle_gamma   90.00
#
_symmetry.space_group_name_H-M   'P 1'
#
loop_
_entity.id
_entity.type
_entity.pdbx_description
1 polymer ?
#
loop_
_entity_poly.entity_id
_entity_poly.type
_entity_poly.pdbx_seq_one_letter_code
_entity_poly.pdbx_strand_id
1 'polypeptide(L)'
;MASSPEKSSTAQELKEQGNRLFLCRKYQEAATCYSKTINRNPSVAVYYTNRTLSLADCKHALELDPHSVKAHFFLCQCHLELENYNEAIGNLQRAYNLAKEQRLNFGDDIPSALRVAKKKRWNSIEEKPEKERVRLCDDNSNTLTLLSLCHFSTTFSVREPSRATYLTTHYRPEV
;
A
#
# COMPACT_ATOMS: atom_id res chain seq x y z
N MET A 1 -13.95 -15.48 -50.47
CA MET A 1 -13.42 -14.79 -49.28
C MET A 1 -14.17 -15.31 -48.07
N ALA A 2 -13.59 -16.27 -47.34
CA ALA A 2 -14.19 -16.82 -46.14
C ALA A 2 -13.89 -15.86 -44.98
N SER A 3 -14.89 -15.08 -44.56
CA SER A 3 -14.87 -14.36 -43.29
C SER A 3 -14.93 -15.40 -42.18
N SER A 4 -13.77 -15.76 -41.63
CA SER A 4 -13.63 -16.60 -40.45
C SER A 4 -14.54 -16.09 -39.34
N PRO A 5 -15.31 -16.96 -38.66
CA PRO A 5 -16.06 -16.55 -37.49
C PRO A 5 -15.04 -16.12 -36.43
N GLU A 6 -15.01 -14.83 -36.09
CA GLU A 6 -14.30 -14.39 -34.89
C GLU A 6 -14.89 -15.18 -33.74
N LYS A 7 -14.16 -16.21 -33.27
CA LYS A 7 -14.47 -16.87 -31.99
C LYS A 7 -14.49 -15.75 -30.96
N SER A 8 -15.69 -15.31 -30.60
CA SER A 8 -15.93 -14.45 -29.45
C SER A 8 -15.49 -15.25 -28.23
N SER A 9 -14.19 -15.23 -27.98
CA SER A 9 -13.58 -15.92 -26.86
C SER A 9 -14.21 -15.32 -25.62
N THR A 10 -14.71 -16.17 -24.73
CA THR A 10 -15.46 -15.71 -23.56
C THR A 10 -14.52 -14.87 -22.70
N ALA A 11 -15.03 -13.86 -21.97
CA ALA A 11 -14.21 -13.02 -21.09
C ALA A 11 -13.31 -13.86 -20.15
N GLN A 12 -13.79 -15.03 -19.71
CA GLN A 12 -13.02 -15.98 -18.92
C GLN A 12 -11.81 -16.58 -19.65
N GLU A 13 -11.95 -16.90 -20.94
CA GLU A 13 -10.86 -17.46 -21.76
C GLU A 13 -9.77 -16.42 -22.02
N LEU A 14 -10.17 -15.17 -22.29
CA LEU A 14 -9.24 -14.04 -22.46
C LEU A 14 -8.47 -13.75 -21.16
N LYS A 15 -9.14 -13.85 -20.00
CA LYS A 15 -8.50 -13.76 -18.68
C LYS A 15 -7.44 -14.86 -18.51
N GLU A 16 -7.78 -16.11 -18.80
CA GLU A 16 -6.84 -17.23 -18.67
C GLU A 16 -5.67 -17.12 -19.63
N GLN A 17 -5.90 -16.61 -20.84
CA GLN A 17 -4.84 -16.28 -21.78
C GLN A 17 -3.92 -15.19 -21.24
N GLY A 18 -4.48 -14.12 -20.67
CA GLY A 18 -3.70 -13.08 -19.98
C GLY A 18 -2.85 -13.65 -18.84
N ASN A 19 -3.41 -14.53 -18.01
CA ASN A 19 -2.68 -15.19 -16.94
C ASN A 19 -1.52 -16.05 -17.47
N ARG A 20 -1.73 -16.81 -18.55
CA ARG A 20 -0.65 -17.60 -19.20
C ARG A 20 0.47 -16.70 -19.72
N LEU A 21 0.12 -15.60 -20.40
CA LEU A 21 1.09 -14.64 -20.90
C LEU A 21 1.87 -13.95 -19.77
N PHE A 22 1.19 -13.67 -18.65
CA PHE A 22 1.82 -13.13 -17.45
C PHE A 22 2.86 -14.11 -16.88
N LEU A 23 2.54 -15.40 -16.78
CA LEU A 23 3.48 -16.45 -16.37
C LEU A 23 4.67 -16.59 -17.35
N CYS A 24 4.43 -16.38 -18.64
CA CYS A 24 5.48 -16.32 -19.66
C CYS A 24 6.30 -15.00 -19.65
N ARG A 25 6.12 -14.13 -18.63
CA ARG A 25 6.76 -12.81 -18.51
C ARG A 25 6.46 -11.83 -19.66
N LYS A 26 5.41 -12.10 -20.43
CA LYS A 26 4.96 -11.25 -21.55
C LYS A 26 3.93 -10.24 -21.05
N TYR A 27 4.37 -9.29 -20.23
CA TYR A 27 3.47 -8.37 -19.51
C TYR A 27 2.66 -7.45 -20.46
N GLN A 28 3.27 -6.99 -21.55
CA GLN A 28 2.59 -6.12 -22.53
C GLN A 28 1.45 -6.84 -23.27
N GLU A 29 1.70 -8.09 -23.70
CA GLU A 29 0.69 -8.93 -24.33
C GLU A 29 -0.42 -9.28 -23.32
N ALA A 30 -0.07 -9.59 -22.07
CA ALA A 30 -1.02 -9.86 -21.00
C ALA A 30 -1.94 -8.65 -20.73
N ALA A 31 -1.39 -7.45 -20.62
CA ALA A 31 -2.16 -6.21 -20.43
C ALA A 31 -3.17 -5.99 -21.57
N THR A 32 -2.76 -6.27 -22.81
CA THR A 32 -3.65 -6.18 -23.98
C THR A 32 -4.80 -7.20 -23.89
N CYS A 33 -4.51 -8.43 -23.47
CA CYS A 33 -5.53 -9.46 -23.23
C CYS A 33 -6.50 -9.06 -22.11
N TYR A 34 -6.03 -8.48 -21.01
CA TYR A 34 -6.92 -7.98 -19.95
C TYR A 34 -7.78 -6.80 -20.41
N SER A 35 -7.25 -5.86 -21.19
CA SER A 35 -8.05 -4.79 -21.80
C SER A 35 -9.16 -5.33 -22.71
N LYS A 36 -8.87 -6.35 -23.53
CA LYS A 36 -9.90 -7.04 -24.33
C LYS A 36 -10.95 -7.71 -23.44
N THR A 37 -10.53 -8.25 -22.30
CA THR A 37 -11.43 -8.87 -21.31
C THR A 37 -12.38 -7.85 -20.70
N ILE A 38 -11.86 -6.68 -20.30
CA ILE A 38 -12.63 -5.56 -19.73
C ILE A 38 -13.66 -5.05 -20.74
N ASN A 39 -13.28 -4.89 -22.01
CA ASN A 39 -14.21 -4.47 -23.06
C ASN A 39 -15.39 -5.44 -23.28
N ARG A 40 -15.20 -6.73 -22.96
CA ARG A 40 -16.25 -7.74 -23.05
C ARG A 40 -17.11 -7.78 -21.80
N ASN A 41 -16.51 -7.64 -20.62
CA ASN A 41 -17.23 -7.59 -19.35
C ASN A 41 -16.54 -6.63 -18.36
N PRO A 42 -17.04 -5.38 -18.23
CA PRO A 42 -16.46 -4.39 -17.33
C PRO A 42 -16.89 -4.55 -15.87
N SER A 43 -17.80 -5.47 -15.55
CA SER A 43 -18.37 -5.60 -14.19
C SER A 43 -17.47 -6.32 -13.17
N VAL A 44 -16.33 -6.87 -13.59
CA VAL A 44 -15.51 -7.76 -12.76
C VAL A 44 -14.21 -7.08 -12.32
N ALA A 45 -14.09 -6.78 -11.02
CA ALA A 45 -12.94 -6.11 -10.41
C ALA A 45 -11.58 -6.81 -10.69
N VAL A 46 -11.58 -8.14 -10.74
CA VAL A 46 -10.36 -8.96 -10.93
C VAL A 46 -9.63 -8.63 -12.25
N TYR A 47 -10.36 -8.23 -13.29
CA TYR A 47 -9.74 -7.91 -14.58
C TYR A 47 -8.91 -6.63 -14.52
N TYR A 48 -9.34 -5.65 -13.73
CA TYR A 48 -8.61 -4.42 -13.50
C TYR A 48 -7.39 -4.67 -12.61
N THR A 49 -7.51 -5.48 -11.55
CA THR A 49 -6.36 -5.82 -10.70
C THR A 49 -5.28 -6.60 -11.45
N ASN A 50 -5.66 -7.38 -12.48
CA ASN A 50 -4.73 -8.16 -13.27
C ASN A 50 -4.10 -7.37 -14.41
N ARG A 51 -4.76 -6.31 -14.91
CA ARG A 51 -4.29 -5.52 -16.05
C ARG A 51 -2.97 -4.82 -15.76
N THR A 52 -2.90 -3.97 -14.75
CA THR A 52 -1.67 -3.27 -14.33
C THR A 52 -1.86 -2.45 -13.03
N LEU A 53 -0.73 -2.09 -12.41
CA LEU A 53 -0.49 -1.24 -11.24
C LEU A 53 -0.85 0.26 -11.44
N SER A 54 -1.90 0.59 -12.21
CA SER A 54 -2.30 2.00 -12.32
C SER A 54 -3.23 2.37 -11.18
N LEU A 55 -3.01 3.53 -10.58
CA LEU A 55 -3.86 4.05 -9.50
C LEU A 55 -5.32 4.18 -9.94
N ALA A 56 -5.57 4.54 -11.19
CA ALA A 56 -6.93 4.63 -11.74
C ALA A 56 -7.60 3.24 -11.83
N ASP A 57 -6.88 2.23 -12.30
CA ASP A 57 -7.38 0.85 -12.40
C ASP A 57 -7.63 0.25 -11.02
N CYS A 58 -6.78 0.54 -10.03
CA CYS A 58 -6.97 0.10 -8.64
C CYS A 58 -8.19 0.76 -7.99
N LYS A 59 -8.41 2.05 -8.22
CA LYS A 59 -9.60 2.76 -7.72
C LYS A 59 -10.88 2.19 -8.33
N HIS A 60 -10.89 1.96 -9.63
CA HIS A 60 -12.05 1.37 -10.28
C HIS A 60 -12.31 -0.08 -9.83
N ALA A 61 -11.25 -0.85 -9.59
CA ALA A 61 -11.38 -2.18 -8.98
C ALA A 61 -12.03 -2.13 -7.58
N LEU A 62 -11.73 -1.10 -6.78
CA LEU A 62 -12.33 -0.91 -5.46
C LEU A 62 -13.77 -0.38 -5.50
N GLU A 63 -14.15 0.36 -6.55
CA GLU A 63 -15.55 0.75 -6.79
C GLU A 63 -16.42 -0.48 -7.08
N LEU A 64 -15.85 -1.46 -7.80
CA LEU A 64 -16.51 -2.72 -8.12
C LEU A 64 -16.48 -3.71 -6.94
N ASP A 65 -15.34 -3.85 -6.27
CA ASP A 65 -15.15 -4.73 -5.11
C ASP A 65 -14.33 -4.04 -4.01
N PRO A 66 -15.02 -3.40 -3.03
CA PRO A 66 -14.36 -2.74 -1.91
C PRO A 66 -13.61 -3.70 -0.97
N HIS A 67 -13.94 -4.99 -1.01
CA HIS A 67 -13.36 -6.03 -0.14
C HIS A 67 -12.17 -6.74 -0.78
N SER A 68 -11.74 -6.35 -1.98
CA SER A 68 -10.61 -6.96 -2.66
C SER A 68 -9.28 -6.62 -1.95
N VAL A 69 -8.68 -7.63 -1.29
CA VAL A 69 -7.36 -7.50 -0.65
C VAL A 69 -6.29 -7.08 -1.65
N LYS A 70 -6.31 -7.68 -2.85
CA LYS A 70 -5.33 -7.38 -3.91
C LYS A 70 -5.45 -5.95 -4.40
N ALA A 71 -6.67 -5.42 -4.54
CA ALA A 71 -6.87 -4.05 -4.98
C ALA A 71 -6.29 -3.04 -3.96
N HIS A 72 -6.53 -3.23 -2.66
CA HIS A 72 -5.93 -2.40 -1.61
C HIS A 72 -4.40 -2.51 -1.59
N PHE A 73 -3.86 -3.71 -1.79
CA PHE A 73 -2.41 -3.94 -1.83
C PHE A 73 -1.74 -3.22 -3.01
N PHE A 74 -2.30 -3.33 -4.22
CA PHE A 74 -1.78 -2.64 -5.40
C PHE A 74 -1.98 -1.13 -5.32
N LEU A 75 -3.10 -0.66 -4.75
CA LEU A 75 -3.31 0.77 -4.51
C LEU A 75 -2.24 1.34 -3.58
N CYS A 76 -1.84 0.61 -2.54
CA CYS A 76 -0.70 1.00 -1.72
C CYS A 76 0.59 1.12 -2.55
N GLN A 77 0.90 0.15 -3.41
CA GLN A 77 2.12 0.22 -4.24
C GLN A 77 2.13 1.49 -5.10
N CYS A 78 0.99 1.83 -5.71
CA CYS A 78 0.83 3.08 -6.45
C CYS A 78 1.08 4.31 -5.55
N HIS A 79 0.52 4.34 -4.34
CA HIS A 79 0.73 5.44 -3.41
C HIS A 79 2.18 5.55 -2.91
N LEU A 80 2.89 4.43 -2.78
CA LEU A 80 4.32 4.42 -2.43
C LEU A 80 5.20 4.98 -3.54
N GLU A 81 4.82 4.79 -4.80
CA GLU A 81 5.49 5.40 -5.96
C GLU A 81 5.17 6.90 -6.07
N LEU A 82 3.99 7.32 -5.61
CA LEU A 82 3.57 8.73 -5.54
C LEU A 82 4.01 9.44 -4.25
N GLU A 83 4.83 8.79 -3.41
CA GLU A 83 5.32 9.31 -2.13
C GLU A 83 4.21 9.66 -1.09
N ASN A 84 2.99 9.18 -1.32
CA ASN A 84 1.85 9.36 -0.41
C ASN A 84 1.85 8.25 0.65
N TYR A 85 2.80 8.33 1.58
CA TYR A 85 3.07 7.26 2.53
C TYR A 85 1.95 7.02 3.56
N ASN A 86 1.19 8.05 3.91
CA ASN A 86 0.13 7.94 4.93
C ASN A 86 -1.04 7.11 4.39
N GLU A 87 -1.50 7.43 3.18
CA GLU A 87 -2.54 6.70 2.46
C GLU A 87 -2.07 5.28 2.14
N ALA A 88 -0.81 5.10 1.73
CA ALA A 88 -0.23 3.78 1.50
C ALA A 88 -0.33 2.87 2.73
N ILE A 89 0.08 3.37 3.90
CA ILE A 89 0.01 2.60 5.16
C ILE A 89 -1.45 2.27 5.53
N GLY A 90 -2.37 3.23 5.37
CA GLY A 90 -3.79 3.01 5.63
C GLY A 90 -4.40 1.92 4.75
N ASN A 91 -4.10 1.93 3.45
CA ASN A 91 -4.55 0.91 2.51
C ASN A 91 -3.96 -0.48 2.83
N LEU A 92 -2.68 -0.57 3.22
CA LEU A 92 -2.08 -1.83 3.65
C LEU A 92 -2.68 -2.39 4.94
N GLN A 93 -2.98 -1.54 5.91
CA GLN A 93 -3.67 -1.95 7.14
C GLN A 93 -5.06 -2.50 6.82
N ARG A 94 -5.78 -1.85 5.89
CA ARG A 94 -7.08 -2.32 5.42
C ARG A 94 -6.96 -3.66 4.69
N ALA A 95 -5.97 -3.82 3.82
CA ALA A 95 -5.68 -5.08 3.14
C ALA A 95 -5.37 -6.20 4.14
N TYR A 96 -4.60 -5.92 5.20
CA TYR A 96 -4.27 -6.88 6.25
C TYR A 96 -5.52 -7.33 7.02
N ASN A 97 -6.40 -6.40 7.39
CA ASN A 97 -7.65 -6.70 8.08
C ASN A 97 -8.59 -7.53 7.19
N LEU A 98 -8.76 -7.14 5.93
CA LEU A 98 -9.57 -7.88 4.95
C LEU A 98 -9.02 -9.30 4.70
N ALA A 99 -7.69 -9.46 4.63
CA ALA A 99 -7.07 -10.78 4.51
C ALA A 99 -7.40 -11.68 5.71
N LYS A 100 -7.37 -11.11 6.92
CA LYS A 100 -7.73 -11.82 8.15
C LYS A 100 -9.21 -12.18 8.19
N GLU A 101 -10.09 -11.26 7.80
CA GLU A 101 -11.55 -11.48 7.72
C GLU A 101 -11.89 -12.59 6.72
N GLN A 102 -11.27 -12.57 5.54
CA GLN A 102 -11.48 -13.57 4.48
C GLN A 102 -10.70 -14.87 4.72
N ARG A 103 -9.93 -14.96 5.82
CA ARG A 103 -9.04 -16.09 6.15
C ARG A 103 -8.06 -16.44 5.02
N LEU A 104 -7.62 -15.43 4.28
CA LEU A 104 -6.60 -15.54 3.24
C LEU A 104 -5.21 -15.44 3.88
N ASN A 105 -4.33 -16.39 3.55
CA ASN A 105 -2.96 -16.39 4.04
C ASN A 105 -2.01 -15.87 2.95
N PHE A 106 -1.52 -14.63 3.14
CA PHE A 106 -0.48 -14.02 2.29
C PHE A 106 0.92 -14.09 2.92
N GLY A 107 1.11 -14.89 3.98
CA GLY A 107 2.38 -15.01 4.68
C GLY A 107 2.90 -13.65 5.17
N ASP A 108 4.13 -13.31 4.79
CA ASP A 108 4.79 -12.04 5.16
C ASP A 108 4.69 -10.97 4.06
N ASP A 109 3.90 -11.16 2.99
CA ASP A 109 3.82 -10.18 1.89
C ASP A 109 3.22 -8.84 2.35
N ILE A 110 2.09 -8.88 3.07
CA ILE A 110 1.43 -7.66 3.57
C ILE A 110 2.23 -7.01 4.71
N PRO A 111 2.69 -7.76 5.74
CA PRO A 111 3.50 -7.17 6.81
C PRO A 111 4.86 -6.65 6.33
N SER A 112 5.53 -7.31 5.38
CA SER A 112 6.78 -6.81 4.80
C SER A 112 6.57 -5.49 4.05
N ALA A 113 5.50 -5.38 3.24
CA ALA A 113 5.13 -4.15 2.58
C ALA A 113 4.85 -3.02 3.58
N LEU A 114 4.20 -3.31 4.72
CA LEU A 114 3.97 -2.34 5.81
C LEU A 114 5.29 -1.83 6.40
N ARG A 115 6.27 -2.71 6.64
CA ARG A 115 7.59 -2.32 7.16
C ARG A 115 8.32 -1.40 6.17
N VAL A 116 8.28 -1.74 4.88
CA VAL A 116 8.89 -0.92 3.82
C VAL A 116 8.20 0.44 3.72
N ALA A 117 6.87 0.48 3.72
CA ALA A 117 6.09 1.71 3.66
C ALA A 117 6.39 2.64 4.85
N LYS A 118 6.43 2.10 6.07
CA LYS A 118 6.80 2.84 7.28
C LYS A 118 8.24 3.35 7.23
N LYS A 119 9.18 2.55 6.73
CA LYS A 119 10.58 2.94 6.56
C LYS A 119 10.72 4.08 5.54
N LYS A 120 10.05 3.99 4.38
CA LYS A 120 10.05 5.08 3.39
C LYS A 120 9.46 6.37 3.96
N ARG A 121 8.35 6.27 4.70
CA ARG A 121 7.77 7.42 5.42
C ARG A 121 8.79 8.05 6.38
N TRP A 122 9.48 7.22 7.15
CA TRP A 122 10.48 7.67 8.10
C TRP A 122 11.61 8.45 7.41
N ASN A 123 12.18 7.86 6.35
CA ASN A 123 13.24 8.52 5.56
C ASN A 123 12.77 9.87 5.00
N SER A 124 11.54 9.94 4.47
CA SER A 124 10.96 11.19 3.97
C SER A 124 10.77 12.24 5.06
N ILE A 125 10.47 11.84 6.29
CA ILE A 125 10.43 12.76 7.44
C ILE A 125 11.85 13.20 7.78
N GLU A 126 12.83 12.30 7.84
CA GLU A 126 14.21 12.65 8.20
C GLU A 126 14.85 13.70 7.28
N GLU A 127 14.52 13.68 5.99
CA GLU A 127 14.98 14.68 5.01
C GLU A 127 14.38 16.07 5.22
N LYS A 128 13.26 16.18 5.95
CA LYS A 128 12.59 17.46 6.21
C LYS A 128 13.32 18.27 7.29
N PRO A 129 13.18 19.61 7.26
CA PRO A 129 13.74 20.47 8.30
C PRO A 129 13.20 20.10 9.69
N GLU A 130 14.03 20.26 10.72
CA GLU A 130 13.78 19.81 12.09
C GLU A 130 12.44 20.28 12.67
N LYS A 131 12.04 21.52 12.37
CA LYS A 131 10.75 22.08 12.82
C LYS A 131 9.54 21.33 12.26
N GLU A 132 9.65 20.79 11.06
CA GLU A 132 8.56 20.03 10.43
C GLU A 132 8.59 18.56 10.85
N ARG A 133 9.77 18.01 11.13
CA ARG A 133 9.95 16.67 11.71
C ARG A 133 9.27 16.51 13.05
N VAL A 134 9.47 17.47 13.97
CA VAL A 134 8.86 17.43 15.31
C VAL A 134 7.33 17.39 15.20
N ARG A 135 6.73 18.25 14.35
CA ARG A 135 5.28 18.26 14.10
C ARG A 135 4.76 16.91 13.59
N LEU A 136 5.43 16.33 12.59
CA LEU A 136 5.00 15.06 11.98
C LEU A 136 5.18 13.84 12.89
N CYS A 137 6.15 13.91 13.83
CA CYS A 137 6.34 12.87 14.85
C CYS A 137 5.28 12.96 15.97
N ASP A 138 4.84 14.17 16.34
CA ASP A 138 3.84 14.39 17.39
C ASP A 138 2.43 13.92 16.98
N ASP A 139 2.07 14.04 15.69
CA ASP A 139 0.80 13.56 15.15
C ASP A 139 0.66 12.01 15.18
N ASN A 140 1.75 11.28 15.43
CA ASN A 140 1.81 9.82 15.38
C ASN A 140 2.12 9.23 16.76
N SER A 141 1.16 9.33 17.67
CA SER A 141 1.26 8.99 19.11
C SER A 141 1.79 7.57 19.43
N ASN A 142 1.87 6.66 18.45
CA ASN A 142 2.41 5.30 18.61
C ASN A 142 3.89 5.12 18.20
N THR A 143 4.58 6.15 17.69
CA THR A 143 6.03 6.10 17.37
C THR A 143 6.94 6.76 18.41
N LEU A 144 6.35 7.47 19.39
CA LEU A 144 7.09 8.16 20.45
C LEU A 144 7.94 7.22 21.32
N THR A 145 7.54 5.96 21.50
CA THR A 145 8.30 4.97 22.28
C THR A 145 9.56 4.45 21.55
N LEU A 146 9.58 4.46 20.22
CA LEU A 146 10.75 4.04 19.44
C LEU A 146 11.70 5.21 19.16
N LEU A 147 11.18 6.43 18.96
CA LEU A 147 12.02 7.63 18.91
C LEU A 147 12.70 7.90 20.25
N SER A 148 12.00 7.75 21.39
CA SER A 148 12.64 7.98 22.69
C SER A 148 13.83 7.05 22.90
N LEU A 149 13.81 5.84 22.35
CA LEU A 149 14.94 4.90 22.43
C LEU A 149 16.06 5.21 21.41
N CYS A 150 15.72 5.67 20.20
CA CYS A 150 16.69 5.95 19.14
C CYS A 150 17.36 7.33 19.32
N HIS A 151 16.60 8.36 19.69
CA HIS A 151 17.15 9.67 20.06
C HIS A 151 18.00 9.57 21.34
N PHE A 152 17.59 8.81 22.36
CA PHE A 152 18.39 8.64 23.59
C PHE A 152 19.77 8.02 23.34
N SER A 153 19.90 7.16 22.31
CA SER A 153 21.19 6.57 21.93
C SER A 153 22.06 7.50 21.09
N THR A 154 21.47 8.47 20.38
CA THR A 154 22.19 9.33 19.43
C THR A 154 22.49 10.72 20.00
N THR A 155 21.74 11.19 21.01
CA THR A 155 21.95 12.49 21.66
C THR A 155 22.82 12.44 22.91
N PHE A 156 23.29 11.26 23.35
CA PHE A 156 24.12 11.14 24.57
C PHE A 156 25.63 11.24 24.32
N SER A 157 26.08 11.46 23.07
CA SER A 157 27.48 11.80 22.80
C SER A 157 27.57 13.22 22.28
N VAL A 158 28.12 14.10 23.11
CA VAL A 158 28.44 15.52 22.88
C VAL A 158 27.27 16.51 23.06
N ARG A 159 27.10 17.04 24.29
CA ARG A 159 27.36 18.46 24.67
C ARG A 159 26.58 18.89 25.93
N GLU A 160 27.30 18.94 27.05
CA GLU A 160 27.12 19.72 28.29
C GLU A 160 25.75 19.86 29.03
N PRO A 161 25.75 19.89 30.38
CA PRO A 161 24.56 19.80 31.21
C PRO A 161 24.10 21.18 31.71
N SER A 162 23.16 21.82 31.02
CA SER A 162 22.52 23.03 31.58
C SER A 162 21.20 23.39 30.89
N ARG A 163 20.19 22.53 31.04
CA ARG A 163 18.74 22.85 31.02
C ARG A 163 17.92 21.56 31.02
N ALA A 164 17.98 20.83 32.11
CA ALA A 164 16.91 19.90 32.46
C ALA A 164 15.88 20.70 33.26
N THR A 165 14.85 21.22 32.59
CA THR A 165 13.72 21.82 33.30
C THR A 165 12.42 21.58 32.53
N TYR A 166 11.58 20.75 33.17
CA TYR A 166 10.13 20.57 32.99
C TYR A 166 9.73 19.99 31.61
N LEU A 167 9.10 18.81 31.52
CA LEU A 167 7.77 18.51 32.06
C LEU A 167 7.60 16.99 32.24
N THR A 168 7.81 16.49 33.45
CA THR A 168 7.31 15.19 33.89
C THR A 168 5.90 15.37 34.43
N THR A 169 4.98 14.56 33.90
CA THR A 169 3.83 13.97 34.60
C THR A 169 2.87 14.91 35.32
N HIS A 170 1.68 15.13 34.75
CA HIS A 170 0.41 15.00 35.48
C HIS A 170 -0.73 14.70 34.50
N TYR A 171 -1.03 13.42 34.31
CA TYR A 171 -2.35 12.97 33.85
C TYR A 171 -3.01 12.14 34.97
N ARG A 172 -4.17 12.68 35.36
CA ARG A 172 -5.16 12.41 36.44
C ARG A 172 -5.64 10.93 36.57
N PRO A 173 -6.31 10.51 37.66
CA PRO A 173 -7.69 10.98 37.94
C PRO A 173 -8.11 11.14 39.41
N GLU A 174 -9.12 12.00 39.58
CA GLU A 174 -10.02 12.07 40.74
C GLU A 174 -10.87 10.80 40.84
N VAL A 175 -10.93 10.18 42.03
CA VAL A 175 -12.16 9.85 42.80
C VAL A 175 -11.78 9.80 44.27
#